data_AF-A0A7X6SVZ7-F1
#
_entry.id   AF-A0A7X6SVZ7-F1
#
_cell.length_a   1.000
_cell.length_b   1.000
_cell.length_c   1.000
_cell.angle_alpha   90.00
_cell.angle_beta   90.00
_cell.angle_gamma   90.00
#
_symmetry.space_group_name_H-M   'P 1'
#
loop_
_entity.id
_entity.type
_entity.pdbx_description
1 polymer ?
#
loop_
_entity_poly.entity_id
_entity_poly.type
_entity_poly.pdbx_seq_one_letter_code
_entity_poly.pdbx_strand_id
1 'polypeptide(L)' 'MKNFDSLFAELTDRAASRPEGSGTVEALDKGVHHIGKKIIEEAGEVWIAAEYQSDEELAEEMSQLIYWTQ' A
#
# COMPACT_ATOMS: atom_id res chain seq x y z
N MET A 1 -12.94 12.43 0.62
CA MET A 1 -12.46 11.31 -0.21
C MET A 1 -10.97 11.53 -0.42
N LYS A 2 -10.11 10.62 0.05
CA LYS A 2 -8.68 10.69 -0.27
C LYS A 2 -8.49 10.34 -1.75
N ASN A 3 -7.59 11.03 -2.43
CA ASN A 3 -7.16 10.74 -3.80
C ASN A 3 -5.69 10.34 -3.82
N PHE A 4 -5.19 9.95 -5.00
CA PHE A 4 -3.81 9.50 -5.21
C PHE A 4 -2.78 10.49 -4.65
N ASP A 5 -2.90 11.78 -4.98
CA ASP A 5 -1.96 12.82 -4.55
C ASP A 5 -2.01 13.07 -3.03
N SER A 6 -3.22 13.05 -2.44
CA SER A 6 -3.39 13.26 -1.00
C SER A 6 -2.85 12.09 -0.18
N LEU A 7 -2.92 10.85 -0.71
CA LEU A 7 -2.29 9.70 -0.08
C LEU A 7 -0.76 9.85 -0.12
N PHE A 8 -0.21 10.25 -1.27
CA PHE A 8 1.24 10.38 -1.43
C PHE A 8 1.81 11.45 -0.49
N ALA A 9 1.12 12.59 -0.39
CA ALA A 9 1.46 13.64 0.55
C ALA A 9 1.42 13.16 2.02
N GLU A 10 0.40 12.37 2.39
CA GLU A 10 0.27 11.81 3.74
C GLU A 10 1.38 10.78 4.05
N LEU A 11 1.72 9.89 3.11
CA LEU A 11 2.80 8.92 3.30
C LEU A 11 4.16 9.61 3.36
N THR A 12 4.37 10.64 2.55
CA THR A 12 5.57 11.48 2.60
C THR A 12 5.70 12.19 3.95
N ASP A 13 4.60 12.76 4.47
CA ASP A 13 4.61 13.37 5.79
C ASP A 13 4.94 12.34 6.89
N ARG A 14 4.31 11.15 6.87
CA ARG A 14 4.62 10.08 7.84
C ARG A 14 6.07 9.62 7.77
N ALA A 15 6.65 9.54 6.57
CA ALA A 15 8.05 9.18 6.39
C ALA A 15 8.99 10.22 7.05
N ALA A 16 8.63 11.51 6.99
CA ALA A 16 9.39 12.60 7.57
C ALA A 16 9.15 12.77 9.08
N SER A 17 7.89 12.79 9.52
CA SER A 17 7.48 13.03 10.90
C SER A 17 7.61 11.81 11.80
N ARG A 18 7.70 10.61 11.20
CA ARG A 18 7.90 9.31 11.86
C ARG A 18 7.01 9.09 13.10
N PRO A 19 5.67 9.20 12.97
CA PRO A 19 4.77 9.05 14.11
C PRO A 19 4.82 7.63 14.67
N GLU A 20 4.75 7.50 15.99
CA GLU A 20 4.76 6.21 16.70
C GLU A 20 3.57 5.33 16.26
N GLY A 21 3.82 4.04 16.03
CA GLY A 21 2.81 3.07 15.58
C GLY A 21 2.44 3.18 14.09
N SER A 22 3.18 3.95 13.30
CA SER A 22 2.94 4.06 11.85
C SER A 22 3.46 2.84 11.10
N GLY A 23 2.55 2.05 10.53
CA GLY A 23 2.91 0.94 9.64
C GLY A 23 3.73 1.36 8.42
N THR A 24 3.56 2.60 7.93
CA THR A 24 4.40 3.17 6.86
C THR A 24 5.86 3.31 7.31
N VAL A 25 6.08 3.79 8.54
CA VAL A 25 7.42 3.94 9.10
C VAL A 25 8.07 2.59 9.33
N GLU A 26 7.33 1.62 9.88
CA GLU A 26 7.81 0.26 10.07
C GLU A 26 8.19 -0.43 8.74
N ALA A 27 7.40 -0.21 7.69
CA ALA A 27 7.68 -0.72 6.36
C ALA A 27 8.96 -0.11 5.78
N LEU A 28 9.14 1.21 5.91
CA LEU A 28 10.36 1.91 5.47
C LEU A 28 11.60 1.40 6.22
N ASP A 29 11.49 1.19 7.53
CA ASP A 29 12.58 0.68 8.36
C ASP A 29 12.98 -0.76 7.99
N LYS A 30 12.07 -1.57 7.46
CA LYS A 30 12.34 -2.91 6.90
C LYS A 30 13.02 -2.87 5.53
N GLY A 31 13.04 -1.71 4.87
CA GLY A 31 13.80 -1.45 3.65
C GLY A 31 13.17 -1.97 2.35
N VAL A 32 13.81 -1.61 1.23
CA VAL A 32 13.27 -1.79 -0.13
C VAL A 32 12.96 -3.23 -0.52
N HIS A 33 13.69 -4.22 0.04
CA HIS A 33 13.43 -5.64 -0.22
C HIS A 33 12.09 -6.09 0.38
N HIS A 34 11.73 -5.60 1.57
CA HIS A 34 10.44 -5.90 2.18
C HIS A 34 9.30 -5.26 1.40
N ILE A 35 9.46 -3.99 1.02
CA ILE A 35 8.47 -3.24 0.23
C ILE A 35 8.27 -3.92 -1.13
N GLY A 36 9.35 -4.29 -1.84
CA GLY A 36 9.26 -4.99 -3.12
C GLY A 36 8.54 -6.34 -3.03
N LYS A 37 8.74 -7.08 -1.92
CA LYS A 37 7.98 -8.32 -1.64
C LYS A 37 6.49 -8.06 -1.46
N LYS A 38 6.12 -6.99 -0.77
CA LYS A 38 4.71 -6.61 -0.61
C LYS A 38 4.09 -6.18 -1.93
N ILE A 39 4.78 -5.38 -2.75
CA ILE A 39 4.26 -5.01 -4.08
C ILE A 39 3.93 -6.24 -4.94
N ILE A 40 4.79 -7.27 -4.96
CA ILE A 40 4.52 -8.49 -5.75
C ILE A 40 3.42 -9.36 -5.15
N GLU A 41 3.29 -9.40 -3.81
CA GLU A 41 2.21 -10.11 -3.10
C GLU A 41 0.85 -9.53 -3.50
N GLU A 42 0.70 -8.22 -3.36
CA GLU A 42 -0.54 -7.48 -3.64
C GLU A 42 -0.90 -7.51 -5.13
N ALA A 43 0.10 -7.48 -6.02
CA ALA A 43 -0.15 -7.67 -7.45
C ALA A 43 -0.75 -9.06 -7.76
N GLY A 44 -0.33 -10.08 -7.02
CA GLY A 44 -0.93 -11.42 -7.09
C GLY A 44 -2.35 -11.45 -6.53
N GLU A 45 -2.59 -10.77 -5.40
CA GLU A 45 -3.91 -10.66 -4.77
C GLU A 45 -4.91 -9.90 -5.66
N VAL A 46 -4.49 -8.78 -6.27
CA VAL A 46 -5.30 -8.06 -7.27
C VAL A 46 -5.70 -8.98 -8.42
N TRP A 47 -4.78 -9.80 -8.94
CA TRP A 47 -5.12 -10.74 -10.00
C TRP A 47 -6.14 -11.78 -9.53
N ILE A 48 -5.94 -12.39 -8.36
CA ILE A 48 -6.88 -13.36 -7.79
C ILE A 48 -8.25 -12.73 -7.59
N ALA A 49 -8.31 -11.53 -7.02
CA ALA A 49 -9.56 -10.82 -6.76
C ALA A 49 -10.31 -10.48 -8.05
N ALA A 50 -9.60 -10.05 -9.09
CA ALA A 50 -10.18 -9.73 -10.38
C ALA A 50 -10.82 -10.94 -11.08
N GLU A 51 -10.31 -12.14 -10.83
CA GLU A 51 -10.80 -13.39 -11.44
C GLU A 51 -11.90 -14.06 -10.61
N TYR A 52 -11.86 -13.92 -9.28
CA TYR A 52 -12.60 -14.82 -8.38
C TYR A 52 -13.39 -14.14 -7.26
N GLN A 53 -13.30 -12.82 -7.07
CA GLN A 53 -13.89 -12.12 -5.93
C GLN A 53 -14.83 -10.97 -6.35
N SER A 54 -15.47 -10.33 -5.36
CA SER A 54 -16.37 -9.19 -5.58
C SER A 54 -15.62 -7.92 -5.98
N ASP A 55 -16.34 -6.95 -6.57
CA ASP A 55 -15.81 -5.62 -6.88
C ASP A 55 -15.28 -4.91 -5.61
N GLU A 56 -15.91 -5.14 -4.45
CA GLU A 56 -15.43 -4.59 -3.18
C GLU A 56 -14.09 -5.19 -2.76
N GLU A 57 -13.92 -6.51 -2.87
CA GLU A 57 -12.65 -7.18 -2.57
C GLU A 57 -11.55 -6.76 -3.56
N LEU A 58 -11.87 -6.70 -4.86
CA LEU A 58 -10.92 -6.20 -5.86
C LEU A 58 -10.49 -4.75 -5.56
N ALA A 59 -11.43 -3.88 -5.19
CA ALA A 59 -11.11 -2.51 -4.85
C ALA A 59 -10.20 -2.41 -3.60
N GLU A 60 -10.39 -3.29 -2.63
CA GLU A 60 -9.53 -3.38 -1.44
C GLU A 60 -8.09 -3.74 -1.84
N GLU A 61 -7.88 -4.81 -2.60
CA GLU A 61 -6.52 -5.23 -3.02
C GLU A 61 -5.85 -4.17 -3.91
N MET A 62 -6.60 -3.54 -4.82
CA MET A 62 -6.07 -2.44 -5.63
C MET A 62 -5.65 -1.25 -4.75
N SER A 63 -6.38 -0.98 -3.67
CA SER A 63 -6.03 0.11 -2.75
C SER A 63 -4.74 -0.17 -1.98
N GLN A 64 -4.53 -1.43 -1.58
CA GLN A 64 -3.31 -1.87 -0.91
C GLN A 64 -2.11 -1.83 -1.86
N LEU A 65 -2.25 -2.32 -3.10
CA LEU A 65 -1.20 -2.23 -4.11
C LEU A 65 -0.78 -0.77 -4.39
N ILE A 66 -1.75 0.14 -4.49
CA ILE A 66 -1.48 1.59 -4.64
C ILE A 66 -0.72 2.12 -3.43
N TYR A 67 -1.13 1.76 -2.20
CA TYR A 67 -0.43 2.16 -0.98
C TYR A 67 1.04 1.70 -0.97
N TRP A 68 1.33 0.45 -1.35
CA TRP A 68 2.70 -0.06 -1.36
C TRP A 68 3.59 0.52 -2.47
N THR A 69 2.98 1.12 -3.50
CA THR A 69 3.69 1.72 -4.64
C THR A 69 4.04 3.20 -4.39
N GLN A 70 3.34 3.87 -3.48
CA GLN A 70 3.55 5.28 -3.14
C GLN A 70 4.66 5.48 -2.09
#